data_AF-A0A2V5X9R5-F1
#
_entry.id   AF-A0A2V5X9R5-F1
#
_cell.length_a   1.000
_cell.length_b   1.000
_cell.length_c   1.000
_cell.angle_alpha   90.00
_cell.angle_beta   90.00
_cell.angle_gamma   90.00
#
_symmetry.space_group_name_H-M   'P 1'
#
loop_
_entity.id
_entity.type
_entity.pdbx_description
1 polymer ?
#
loop_
_entity_poly.entity_id
_entity_poly.type
_entity_poly.pdbx_seq_one_letter_code
_entity_poly.pdbx_strand_id
1 'polypeptide(L)'
;MSQVALPWWYDPLDRETTRRHNLQVLLRRNPDRALLELQAIVSRCPEIGEVATLADLNCRYGRKLERTQPQKALGLYLNAAALAYERIANWNTLSSTNAWNTRMVQSYNQAIVGAAMLLQRLPGGLRTNHVVSVGDQSFWIEAQSGDAFSGPGLYDQWLSADDWNQMGLSHHYRNEGLGARLIAIRTNRQATALEAHQPDEGIIHPSTAILRFGSAYGDAGALKTSLVFYNPALSPQVDVGGRRWPLAADYTIPWATLLSRTRPLFKTRWTALIRPGETSRPHRLYLMEPYSPDRIPVIMVHGLRSTPLAWEQLTNELKGDPDIRRCYQIWHYLYPTGLPFLTSAAAFRDDVEEVRRMLDPEDRDFATRNIIVIGHS
;
A
#
# COMPACT_ATOMS: atom_id res chain seq x y z
N MET A 1 -1.34 29.75 -22.94
CA MET A 1 -0.54 30.29 -21.81
C MET A 1 0.23 29.13 -21.21
N SER A 2 1.53 29.08 -21.43
CA SER A 2 2.43 28.08 -20.86
C SER A 2 2.41 28.20 -19.34
N GLN A 3 1.98 27.16 -18.63
CA GLN A 3 2.11 27.11 -17.17
C GLN A 3 3.61 27.17 -16.83
N VAL A 4 4.03 28.27 -16.22
CA VAL A 4 5.39 28.38 -15.66
C VAL A 4 5.50 27.33 -14.57
N ALA A 5 6.36 26.33 -14.77
CA ALA A 5 6.62 25.33 -13.74
C ALA A 5 7.15 26.03 -12.48
N LEU A 6 6.42 25.87 -11.37
CA LEU A 6 6.81 26.47 -10.10
C LEU A 6 8.13 25.84 -9.61
N PRO A 7 8.97 26.59 -8.88
CA PRO A 7 10.18 26.04 -8.27
C PRO A 7 9.86 24.85 -7.36
N TRP A 8 10.78 23.88 -7.28
CA TRP A 8 10.59 22.67 -6.45
C TRP A 8 10.28 22.95 -4.98
N TRP A 9 10.75 24.09 -4.45
CA TRP A 9 10.59 24.51 -3.06
C TRP A 9 9.37 25.40 -2.83
N TYR A 10 8.63 25.77 -3.89
CA TYR A 10 7.49 26.67 -3.76
C TYR A 10 6.24 25.91 -3.32
N ASP A 11 5.63 26.39 -2.25
CA ASP A 11 4.31 26.01 -1.79
C ASP A 11 3.60 27.23 -1.16
N PRO A 12 2.30 27.43 -1.37
CA PRO A 12 1.58 28.54 -0.73
C PRO A 12 1.65 28.55 0.80
N LEU A 13 1.61 27.37 1.44
CA LEU A 13 1.60 27.25 2.89
C LEU A 13 3.01 27.52 3.47
N ASP A 14 4.03 26.96 2.83
CA ASP A 14 5.44 27.11 3.25
C ASP A 14 6.02 28.49 2.89
N ARG A 15 5.37 29.23 1.99
CA ARG A 15 5.82 30.54 1.50
C ARG A 15 6.00 31.55 2.63
N GLU A 16 5.07 31.57 3.59
CA GLU A 16 5.13 32.53 4.70
C GLU A 16 6.34 32.25 5.60
N THR A 17 6.52 31.00 6.01
CA THR A 17 7.69 30.56 6.80
C THR A 17 9.00 30.83 6.07
N THR A 18 9.10 30.44 4.79
CA THR A 18 10.33 30.64 4.00
C THR A 18 10.63 32.11 3.74
N ARG A 19 9.62 32.99 3.67
CA ARG A 19 9.80 34.43 3.55
C ARG A 19 10.24 35.06 4.87
N ARG A 20 9.56 34.72 5.98
CA ARG A 20 9.86 35.21 7.32
C ARG A 20 11.31 35.00 7.71
N HIS A 21 11.88 33.85 7.35
CA HIS A 21 13.27 33.49 7.64
C HIS A 21 14.24 33.75 6.49
N ASN A 22 13.83 34.49 5.44
CA ASN A 22 14.67 34.86 4.29
C ASN A 22 15.32 33.67 3.55
N LEU A 23 14.67 32.51 3.54
CA LEU A 23 15.24 31.27 3.00
C LEU A 23 15.08 31.12 1.48
N GLN A 24 14.22 31.91 0.82
CA GLN A 24 13.86 31.70 -0.58
C GLN A 24 15.05 31.77 -1.56
N VAL A 25 15.99 32.69 -1.33
CA VAL A 25 17.20 32.80 -2.16
C VAL A 25 18.13 31.61 -1.91
N LEU A 26 18.27 31.18 -0.65
CA LEU A 26 19.08 30.02 -0.27
C LEU A 26 18.48 28.72 -0.84
N LEU A 27 17.16 28.51 -0.74
CA LEU A 27 16.48 27.36 -1.34
C LEU A 27 16.72 27.22 -2.85
N ARG A 28 16.95 28.34 -3.54
CA ARG A 28 17.32 28.32 -4.95
C ARG A 28 18.81 28.03 -5.18
N ARG A 29 19.70 28.64 -4.40
CA ARG A 29 21.16 28.62 -4.65
C ARG A 29 21.90 27.52 -3.90
N ASN A 30 21.52 27.26 -2.66
CA ASN A 30 22.13 26.28 -1.77
C ASN A 30 21.05 25.67 -0.84
N PRO A 31 20.27 24.69 -1.34
CA PRO A 31 19.20 24.04 -0.59
C PRO A 31 19.66 23.42 0.73
N ASP A 32 20.86 22.83 0.75
CA ASP A 32 21.42 22.19 1.95
C ASP A 32 21.58 23.18 3.08
N ARG A 33 22.17 24.35 2.78
CA ARG A 33 22.32 25.43 3.76
C ARG A 33 20.96 25.96 4.22
N ALA A 34 19.99 26.09 3.32
CA ALA A 34 18.65 26.55 3.68
C ALA A 34 17.96 25.58 4.68
N LEU A 35 18.08 24.27 4.45
CA LEU A 35 17.53 23.25 5.34
C LEU A 35 18.24 23.24 6.69
N LEU A 36 19.57 23.40 6.72
CA LEU A 36 20.33 23.50 7.97
C LEU A 36 19.95 24.75 8.78
N GLU A 37 19.78 25.90 8.13
CA GLU A 37 19.35 27.13 8.80
C GLU A 37 17.92 26.99 9.38
N LEU A 38 16.99 26.38 8.63
CA LEU A 38 15.64 26.12 9.12
C LEU A 38 15.62 25.07 10.24
N GLN A 39 16.44 24.02 10.15
CA GLN A 39 16.63 23.04 11.23
C GLN A 39 17.11 23.72 12.52
N ALA A 40 18.06 24.65 12.42
CA ALA A 40 18.57 25.39 13.58
C ALA A 40 17.53 26.34 14.20
N ILE A 41 16.55 26.81 13.41
CA ILE A 41 15.39 27.58 13.91
C ILE A 41 14.45 26.63 14.66
N VAL A 42 14.06 25.51 14.02
CA VAL A 42 13.18 24.50 14.61
C VAL A 42 13.74 23.96 15.93
N SER A 43 15.03 23.66 16.00
CA SER A 43 15.67 23.15 17.23
C SER A 43 15.64 24.15 18.39
N ARG A 44 15.53 25.46 18.12
CA ARG A 44 15.45 26.51 19.17
C ARG A 44 14.02 26.82 19.57
N CYS A 45 13.12 26.94 18.60
CA CYS A 45 11.71 27.22 18.83
C CYS A 45 10.90 26.37 17.84
N PRO A 46 10.42 25.19 18.27
CA PRO A 46 9.77 24.27 17.35
C PRO A 46 8.29 24.68 17.22
N GLU A 47 8.03 25.73 16.46
CA GLU A 47 6.66 26.10 16.07
C GLU A 47 6.13 25.16 14.99
N ILE A 48 4.80 24.93 14.97
CA ILE A 48 4.21 23.92 14.10
C ILE A 48 4.42 24.23 12.61
N GLY A 49 4.39 25.51 12.22
CA GLY A 49 4.57 25.93 10.84
C GLY A 49 5.99 25.67 10.35
N GLU A 50 6.99 25.99 11.17
CA GLU A 50 8.41 25.81 10.92
C GLU A 50 8.76 24.33 10.81
N VAL A 51 8.25 23.49 11.71
CA VAL A 51 8.45 22.03 11.66
C VAL A 51 7.80 21.45 10.41
N ALA A 52 6.55 21.82 10.11
CA ALA A 52 5.83 21.33 8.93
C ALA A 52 6.51 21.76 7.63
N THR A 53 6.96 23.01 7.56
CA THR A 53 7.72 23.55 6.43
C THR A 53 9.03 22.80 6.24
N LEU A 54 9.75 22.51 7.33
CA LEU A 54 11.01 21.77 7.26
C LEU A 54 10.81 20.34 6.78
N ALA A 55 9.80 19.63 7.30
CA ALA A 55 9.45 18.28 6.87
C ALA A 55 9.07 18.26 5.38
N ASP A 56 8.24 19.20 4.94
CA ASP A 56 7.83 19.33 3.54
C ASP A 56 9.03 19.61 2.61
N LEU A 57 9.89 20.58 2.95
CA LEU A 57 11.04 20.93 2.15
C LEU A 57 12.06 19.79 2.04
N ASN A 58 12.30 19.04 3.13
CA ASN A 58 13.11 17.82 3.10
C ASN A 58 12.51 16.80 2.12
N CYS A 59 11.19 16.57 2.19
CA CYS A 59 10.50 15.64 1.30
C CYS A 59 10.59 16.05 -0.18
N ARG A 60 10.31 17.32 -0.52
CA ARG A 60 10.42 17.81 -1.91
C ARG A 60 11.85 17.80 -2.43
N TYR A 61 12.82 18.15 -1.59
CA TYR A 61 14.21 18.11 -1.98
C TYR A 61 14.70 16.68 -2.18
N GLY A 62 14.28 15.75 -1.32
CA GLY A 62 14.47 14.32 -1.49
C GLY A 62 13.97 13.84 -2.85
N ARG A 63 12.73 14.18 -3.20
CA ARG A 63 12.13 13.84 -4.51
C ARG A 63 12.95 14.36 -5.69
N LYS A 64 13.43 15.60 -5.61
CA LYS A 64 14.29 16.19 -6.64
C LYS A 64 15.61 15.41 -6.82
N LEU A 65 16.12 14.82 -5.75
CA LEU A 65 17.43 14.15 -5.71
C LEU A 65 17.36 12.63 -5.94
N GLU A 66 16.19 12.00 -5.96
CA GLU A 66 16.04 10.53 -6.04
C GLU A 66 16.89 9.87 -7.13
N ARG A 67 16.97 10.51 -8.30
CA ARG A 67 17.69 9.96 -9.46
C ARG A 67 19.19 10.23 -9.43
N THR A 68 19.62 11.32 -8.80
CA THR A 68 21.01 11.82 -8.88
C THR A 68 21.80 11.55 -7.61
N GLN A 69 21.15 11.58 -6.44
CA GLN A 69 21.74 11.37 -5.12
C GLN A 69 20.79 10.55 -4.22
N PRO A 70 20.54 9.26 -4.56
CA PRO A 70 19.53 8.45 -3.88
C PRO A 70 19.77 8.26 -2.37
N GLN A 71 21.03 8.15 -1.93
CA GLN A 71 21.35 8.03 -0.49
C GLN A 71 20.98 9.31 0.28
N LYS A 72 21.30 10.48 -0.29
CA LYS A 72 20.91 11.77 0.29
C LYS A 72 19.39 11.96 0.27
N ALA A 73 18.73 11.58 -0.82
CA ALA A 73 17.27 11.60 -0.92
C ALA A 73 16.61 10.74 0.16
N LEU A 74 17.13 9.53 0.38
CA LEU A 74 16.66 8.64 1.45
C LEU A 74 16.84 9.27 2.83
N GLY A 75 18.00 9.85 3.12
CA GLY A 75 18.22 10.58 4.37
C GLY A 75 17.25 11.75 4.57
N LEU A 76 17.02 12.56 3.54
CA LEU A 76 16.05 13.67 3.58
C LEU A 76 14.62 13.16 3.86
N TYR A 77 14.20 12.04 3.26
CA TYR A 77 12.91 11.43 3.56
C TYR A 77 12.82 10.93 4.99
N LEU A 78 13.87 10.28 5.51
CA LEU A 78 13.89 9.81 6.90
C LEU A 78 13.82 10.98 7.89
N ASN A 79 14.54 12.08 7.63
CA ASN A 79 14.46 13.29 8.46
C ASN A 79 13.06 13.92 8.41
N ALA A 80 12.46 14.05 7.21
CA ALA A 80 11.09 14.54 7.06
C ALA A 80 10.09 13.69 7.86
N ALA A 81 10.21 12.37 7.76
CA ALA A 81 9.34 11.44 8.47
C ALA A 81 9.56 11.49 10.00
N ALA A 82 10.80 11.66 10.47
CA ALA A 82 11.12 11.76 11.90
C ALA A 82 10.51 13.02 12.53
N LEU A 83 10.71 14.19 11.89
CA LEU A 83 10.13 15.47 12.31
C LEU A 83 8.60 15.39 12.40
N ALA A 84 7.98 14.78 11.39
CA ALA A 84 6.54 14.64 11.35
C ALA A 84 6.03 13.63 12.38
N TYR A 85 6.69 12.48 12.53
CA TYR A 85 6.31 11.45 13.50
C TYR A 85 6.32 11.97 14.94
N GLU A 86 7.37 12.70 15.33
CA GLU A 86 7.47 13.28 16.67
C GLU A 86 6.28 14.20 16.96
N ARG A 87 5.86 15.01 15.98
CA ARG A 87 4.68 15.87 16.11
C ARG A 87 3.38 15.11 16.15
N ILE A 88 3.21 14.14 15.25
CA ILE A 88 2.01 13.30 15.18
C ILE A 88 1.81 12.53 16.49
N ALA A 89 2.89 11.98 17.05
CA ALA A 89 2.87 11.21 18.30
C ALA A 89 2.56 12.07 19.54
N ASN A 90 2.87 13.36 19.52
CA ASN A 90 2.68 14.28 20.65
C ASN A 90 1.49 15.24 20.48
N TRP A 91 0.60 15.02 19.49
CA TRP A 91 -0.58 15.87 19.35
C TRP A 91 -1.52 15.72 20.55
N ASN A 92 -1.83 16.82 21.22
CA ASN A 92 -2.78 16.85 22.33
C ASN A 92 -4.25 16.91 21.85
N THR A 93 -4.53 17.46 20.67
CA THR A 93 -5.87 17.51 20.06
C THR A 93 -5.76 17.45 18.54
N LEU A 94 -6.53 16.55 17.92
CA LEU A 94 -6.63 16.46 16.47
C LEU A 94 -7.60 17.53 15.97
N SER A 95 -7.06 18.69 15.59
CA SER A 95 -7.83 19.63 14.77
C SER A 95 -7.53 19.35 13.30
N SER A 96 -8.44 18.65 12.62
CA SER A 96 -8.42 18.41 11.18
C SER A 96 -8.58 19.69 10.35
N THR A 97 -8.93 20.81 10.98
CA THR A 97 -9.06 22.13 10.32
C THR A 97 -7.74 22.90 10.29
N ASN A 98 -6.70 22.46 10.99
CA ASN A 98 -5.39 23.10 10.94
C ASN A 98 -4.61 22.61 9.70
N ALA A 99 -4.38 23.52 8.75
CA ALA A 99 -3.64 23.23 7.51
C ALA A 99 -2.23 22.66 7.77
N TRP A 100 -1.57 23.05 8.86
CA TRP A 100 -0.26 22.51 9.23
C TRP A 100 -0.32 21.07 9.73
N ASN A 101 -1.39 20.68 10.43
CA ASN A 101 -1.59 19.28 10.81
C ASN A 101 -1.77 18.40 9.57
N THR A 102 -2.61 18.85 8.63
CA THR A 102 -2.82 18.18 7.35
C THR A 102 -1.52 18.07 6.56
N ARG A 103 -0.74 19.16 6.49
CA ARG A 103 0.58 19.13 5.84
C ARG A 103 1.53 18.14 6.50
N MET A 104 1.56 18.08 7.83
CA MET A 104 2.42 17.15 8.55
C MET A 104 2.14 15.70 8.20
N VAL A 105 0.86 15.29 8.17
CA VAL A 105 0.46 13.93 7.75
C VAL A 105 0.83 13.68 6.29
N GLN A 106 0.61 14.66 5.40
CA GLN A 106 0.96 14.54 3.98
C GLN A 106 2.48 14.35 3.78
N SER A 107 3.30 15.20 4.42
CA SER A 107 4.76 15.10 4.35
C SER A 107 5.26 13.79 4.94
N TYR A 108 4.68 13.32 6.04
CA TYR A 108 4.98 12.01 6.63
C TYR A 108 4.70 10.87 5.64
N ASN A 109 3.48 10.82 5.08
CA ASN A 109 3.07 9.78 4.15
C ASN A 109 3.95 9.77 2.89
N GLN A 110 4.20 10.94 2.30
CA GLN A 110 5.04 11.08 1.10
C GLN A 110 6.50 10.71 1.36
N ALA A 111 7.04 11.10 2.51
CA ALA A 111 8.39 10.74 2.89
C ALA A 111 8.56 9.21 3.05
N ILE A 112 7.56 8.53 3.62
CA ILE A 112 7.58 7.06 3.71
C ILE A 112 7.54 6.42 2.32
N VAL A 113 6.73 6.95 1.38
CA VAL A 113 6.70 6.44 -0.01
C VAL A 113 8.12 6.50 -0.60
N GLY A 114 8.75 7.67 -0.56
CA GLY A 114 10.10 7.86 -1.09
C GLY A 114 11.14 6.96 -0.41
N ALA A 115 11.10 6.87 0.92
CA ALA A 115 12.00 6.01 1.70
C ALA A 115 11.82 4.53 1.34
N ALA A 116 10.59 4.02 1.30
CA ALA A 116 10.29 2.63 0.96
C ALA A 116 10.74 2.27 -0.47
N MET A 117 10.49 3.17 -1.45
CA MET A 117 10.90 2.95 -2.84
C MET A 117 12.43 2.92 -3.00
N LEU A 118 13.16 3.76 -2.27
CA LEU A 118 14.63 3.77 -2.30
C LEU A 118 15.24 2.58 -1.55
N LEU A 119 14.75 2.26 -0.35
CA LEU A 119 15.22 1.12 0.45
C LEU A 119 15.05 -0.21 -0.29
N GLN A 120 13.93 -0.40 -0.97
CA GLN A 120 13.68 -1.59 -1.79
C GLN A 120 14.73 -1.79 -2.90
N ARG A 121 15.34 -0.71 -3.41
CA ARG A 121 16.33 -0.76 -4.49
C ARG A 121 17.76 -0.99 -3.99
N LEU A 122 18.00 -0.91 -2.68
CA LEU A 122 19.32 -1.19 -2.12
C LEU A 122 19.65 -2.70 -2.18
N PRO A 123 20.94 -3.08 -2.16
CA PRO A 123 21.32 -4.47 -1.97
C PRO A 123 20.66 -5.08 -0.73
N GLY A 124 20.05 -6.26 -0.88
CA GLY A 124 19.25 -6.89 0.19
C GLY A 124 17.85 -6.32 0.39
N GLY A 125 17.55 -5.14 -0.20
CA GLY A 125 16.23 -4.51 -0.20
C GLY A 125 15.62 -4.40 1.19
N LEU A 126 14.30 -4.57 1.28
CA LEU A 126 13.55 -4.53 2.54
C LEU A 126 13.75 -5.80 3.42
N ARG A 127 14.66 -6.71 3.06
CA ARG A 127 14.93 -7.95 3.82
C ARG A 127 16.19 -7.86 4.68
N THR A 128 16.85 -6.71 4.67
CA THR A 128 18.10 -6.46 5.39
C THR A 128 18.02 -5.12 6.11
N ASN A 129 18.87 -4.96 7.12
CA ASN A 129 18.96 -3.73 7.87
C ASN A 129 19.87 -2.74 7.15
N HIS A 130 19.51 -1.47 7.19
CA HIS A 130 20.25 -0.39 6.51
C HIS A 130 20.70 0.66 7.51
N VAL A 131 21.85 1.28 7.23
CA VAL A 131 22.28 2.49 7.94
C VAL A 131 22.38 3.62 6.92
N VAL A 132 21.72 4.74 7.22
CA VAL A 132 21.67 5.91 6.34
C VAL A 132 21.98 7.15 7.16
N SER A 133 22.86 8.01 6.65
CA SER A 133 23.24 9.26 7.32
C SER A 133 22.92 10.48 6.45
N VAL A 134 22.46 11.56 7.08
CA VAL A 134 22.21 12.86 6.45
C VAL A 134 22.56 13.98 7.42
N GLY A 135 23.50 14.85 7.02
CA GLY A 135 24.10 15.79 7.94
C GLY A 135 24.69 15.05 9.15
N ASP A 136 24.29 15.46 10.35
CA ASP A 136 24.75 14.87 11.62
C ASP A 136 23.82 13.77 12.14
N GLN A 137 22.74 13.42 11.42
CA GLN A 137 21.81 12.37 11.82
C GLN A 137 22.11 11.07 11.09
N SER A 138 22.00 9.95 11.82
CA SER A 138 22.08 8.60 11.26
C SER A 138 20.86 7.79 11.68
N PHE A 139 20.38 6.92 10.80
CA PHE A 139 19.23 6.06 11.01
C PHE A 139 19.63 4.61 10.82
N TRP A 140 19.31 3.75 11.79
CA TRP A 140 19.38 2.29 11.64
C TRP A 140 17.98 1.78 11.33
N ILE A 141 17.80 1.21 10.15
CA ILE A 141 16.49 0.96 9.55
C ILE A 141 16.26 -0.53 9.42
N GLU A 142 15.14 -1.00 9.96
CA GLU A 142 14.67 -2.38 9.84
C GLU A 142 13.23 -2.38 9.30
N ALA A 143 12.97 -3.18 8.27
CA ALA A 143 11.62 -3.39 7.77
C ALA A 143 10.95 -4.57 8.50
N GLN A 144 9.69 -4.39 8.91
CA GLN A 144 9.00 -5.33 9.78
C GLN A 144 7.55 -5.56 9.33
N SER A 145 6.99 -6.71 9.70
CA SER A 145 5.55 -6.99 9.59
C SER A 145 4.78 -6.37 10.75
N GLY A 146 3.73 -5.62 10.44
CA GLY A 146 2.71 -5.16 11.39
C GLY A 146 1.55 -6.15 11.59
N ASP A 147 1.38 -7.11 10.68
CA ASP A 147 0.40 -8.19 10.76
C ASP A 147 0.89 -9.45 10.02
N ALA A 148 0.13 -10.54 10.10
CA ALA A 148 0.51 -11.84 9.58
C ALA A 148 0.77 -11.88 8.05
N PHE A 149 0.22 -10.92 7.30
CA PHE A 149 0.28 -10.91 5.83
C PHE A 149 0.99 -9.69 5.26
N SER A 150 1.71 -8.92 6.08
CA SER A 150 2.37 -7.69 5.65
C SER A 150 3.90 -7.76 5.63
N GLY A 151 4.49 -8.90 6.00
CA GLY A 151 5.94 -9.01 6.14
C GLY A 151 6.73 -8.72 4.85
N PRO A 152 7.88 -8.02 4.94
CA PRO A 152 8.68 -7.67 3.77
C PRO A 152 9.30 -8.89 3.06
N GLY A 153 9.40 -10.03 3.74
CA GLY A 153 9.81 -11.30 3.14
C GLY A 153 8.73 -11.96 2.29
N LEU A 154 7.46 -11.61 2.49
CA LEU A 154 6.33 -12.24 1.77
C LEU A 154 6.21 -11.75 0.34
N TYR A 155 6.54 -10.49 0.07
CA TYR A 155 6.35 -9.88 -1.24
C TYR A 155 7.67 -9.70 -1.99
N ASP A 156 7.56 -9.61 -3.32
CA ASP A 156 8.68 -9.37 -4.21
C ASP A 156 8.89 -7.87 -4.45
N GLN A 157 7.80 -7.09 -4.42
CA GLN A 157 7.82 -5.66 -4.77
C GLN A 157 6.71 -4.86 -4.09
N TRP A 158 7.01 -3.61 -3.75
CA TRP A 158 6.05 -2.56 -3.43
C TRP A 158 6.10 -1.46 -4.49
N LEU A 159 4.93 -0.90 -4.79
CA LEU A 159 4.75 0.27 -5.64
C LEU A 159 3.94 1.32 -4.89
N SER A 160 4.18 2.61 -5.17
CA SER A 160 3.29 3.69 -4.70
C SER A 160 1.91 3.51 -5.31
N ALA A 161 0.85 3.59 -4.50
CA ALA A 161 -0.52 3.63 -5.01
C ALA A 161 -0.88 5.01 -5.59
N ASP A 162 -0.19 6.07 -5.15
CA ASP A 162 -0.48 7.45 -5.55
C ASP A 162 0.06 7.78 -6.96
N ASP A 163 0.90 6.92 -7.55
CA ASP A 163 1.51 7.14 -8.88
C ASP A 163 0.64 6.63 -10.05
N TRP A 164 -0.53 6.05 -9.76
CA TRP A 164 -1.36 5.37 -10.76
C TRP A 164 -2.63 6.15 -11.06
N ASN A 165 -2.92 6.31 -12.34
CA ASN A 165 -4.24 6.73 -12.78
C ASN A 165 -5.16 5.50 -12.87
N GLN A 166 -6.33 5.58 -12.22
CA GLN A 166 -7.37 4.57 -12.35
C GLN A 166 -7.81 4.44 -13.82
N MET A 167 -7.79 3.21 -14.36
CA MET A 167 -8.28 2.92 -15.71
C MET A 167 -9.29 1.78 -15.72
N GLY A 168 -10.50 2.07 -16.21
CA GLY A 168 -11.52 1.07 -16.48
C GLY A 168 -12.23 0.49 -15.24
N LEU A 169 -12.24 1.20 -14.12
CA LEU A 169 -13.10 0.94 -12.96
C LEU A 169 -13.91 2.21 -12.69
N SER A 170 -15.18 2.05 -12.28
CA SER A 170 -16.12 3.18 -12.16
C SER A 170 -15.84 4.09 -10.96
N HIS A 171 -15.44 3.51 -9.82
CA HIS A 171 -15.22 4.25 -8.57
C HIS A 171 -13.84 3.99 -7.97
N HIS A 172 -13.25 5.00 -7.34
CA HIS A 172 -11.93 4.91 -6.69
C HIS A 172 -12.11 4.94 -5.17
N TYR A 173 -11.76 3.84 -4.50
CA TYR A 173 -11.83 3.70 -3.06
C TYR A 173 -10.47 3.87 -2.41
N ARG A 174 -10.31 5.00 -1.71
CA ARG A 174 -9.13 5.31 -0.90
C ARG A 174 -9.53 5.75 0.49
N ASN A 175 -8.67 5.49 1.46
CA ASN A 175 -8.78 6.02 2.81
C ASN A 175 -7.70 7.07 3.04
N GLU A 176 -8.11 8.19 3.63
CA GLU A 176 -7.17 9.14 4.24
C GLU A 176 -6.72 8.61 5.60
N GLY A 177 -5.52 8.97 6.01
CA GLY A 177 -4.98 8.47 7.26
C GLY A 177 -3.46 8.57 7.32
N LEU A 178 -2.89 7.78 8.21
CA LEU A 178 -1.46 7.75 8.46
C LEU A 178 -0.78 6.65 7.64
N GLY A 179 0.38 6.96 7.05
CA GLY A 179 1.24 6.03 6.33
C GLY A 179 1.26 6.18 4.80
N ALA A 180 2.26 5.55 4.18
CA ALA A 180 2.37 5.46 2.73
C ALA A 180 1.37 4.46 2.17
N ARG A 181 0.55 4.87 1.20
CA ARG A 181 -0.32 3.95 0.44
C ARG A 181 0.51 3.22 -0.60
N LEU A 182 0.61 1.91 -0.45
CA LEU A 182 1.42 1.05 -1.31
C LEU A 182 0.58 -0.10 -1.88
N ILE A 183 1.09 -0.66 -2.96
CA ILE A 183 0.62 -1.92 -3.55
C ILE A 183 1.70 -2.95 -3.26
N ALA A 184 1.37 -4.01 -2.52
CA ALA A 184 2.28 -5.13 -2.32
C ALA A 184 2.04 -6.20 -3.38
N ILE A 185 3.11 -6.63 -4.06
CA ILE A 185 3.07 -7.52 -5.21
C ILE A 185 3.99 -8.71 -4.94
N ARG A 186 3.43 -9.91 -5.07
CA ARG A 186 4.14 -11.18 -5.04
C ARG A 186 3.84 -11.96 -6.32
N THR A 187 4.87 -12.53 -6.91
CA THR A 187 4.75 -13.52 -7.97
C THR A 187 4.13 -14.77 -7.38
N ASN A 188 3.01 -15.21 -7.94
CA ASN A 188 2.43 -16.50 -7.56
C ASN A 188 3.31 -17.60 -8.15
N ARG A 189 4.06 -18.29 -7.30
CA ARG A 189 4.94 -19.40 -7.68
C ARG A 189 4.25 -20.75 -7.50
N GLN A 190 3.00 -20.76 -7.04
CA GLN A 190 2.23 -21.94 -6.68
C GLN A 190 3.03 -22.89 -5.77
N ALA A 191 3.80 -22.32 -4.82
CA ALA A 191 4.72 -23.08 -3.99
C ALA A 191 3.99 -23.92 -2.92
N THR A 192 2.72 -23.61 -2.67
CA THR A 192 1.83 -24.37 -1.78
C THR A 192 0.51 -24.66 -2.47
N ALA A 193 -0.23 -25.67 -2.00
CA ALA A 193 -1.55 -26.00 -2.51
C ALA A 193 -2.52 -24.80 -2.42
N LEU A 194 -2.46 -24.02 -1.33
CA LEU A 194 -3.28 -22.83 -1.19
C LEU A 194 -2.89 -21.72 -2.18
N GLU A 195 -1.59 -21.53 -2.43
CA GLU A 195 -1.11 -20.54 -3.40
C GLU A 195 -1.55 -20.90 -4.84
N ALA A 196 -1.73 -22.18 -5.14
CA ALA A 196 -2.33 -22.62 -6.38
C ALA A 196 -3.75 -22.09 -6.55
N HIS A 197 -4.51 -21.85 -5.48
CA HIS A 197 -5.83 -21.22 -5.56
C HIS A 197 -5.80 -19.69 -5.53
N GLN A 198 -4.64 -19.05 -5.63
CA GLN A 198 -4.55 -17.59 -5.79
C GLN A 198 -4.37 -17.22 -7.28
N PRO A 199 -4.59 -15.94 -7.67
CA PRO A 199 -4.43 -15.53 -9.06
C PRO A 199 -3.02 -15.81 -9.61
N ASP A 200 -2.97 -16.40 -10.81
CA ASP A 200 -1.71 -16.79 -11.47
C ASP A 200 -0.90 -15.55 -11.92
N GLU A 201 -1.56 -14.41 -12.13
CA GLU A 201 -0.95 -13.13 -12.52
C GLU A 201 -0.19 -12.43 -11.39
N GLY A 202 -0.31 -12.96 -10.17
CA GLY A 202 0.33 -12.45 -8.97
C GLY A 202 -0.65 -12.22 -7.83
N ILE A 203 -0.10 -12.25 -6.62
CA ILE A 203 -0.79 -12.00 -5.37
C ILE A 203 -0.56 -10.54 -5.02
N ILE A 204 -1.61 -9.75 -5.19
CA ILE A 204 -1.56 -8.28 -5.18
C ILE A 204 -2.54 -7.76 -4.13
N HIS A 205 -2.04 -7.04 -3.14
CA HIS A 205 -2.84 -6.58 -2.01
C HIS A 205 -2.58 -5.08 -1.71
N PRO A 206 -3.58 -4.38 -1.13
CA PRO A 206 -3.32 -3.09 -0.53
C PRO A 206 -2.28 -3.24 0.60
N SER A 207 -1.39 -2.27 0.71
CA SER A 207 -0.40 -2.23 1.78
C SER A 207 -0.21 -0.80 2.28
N THR A 208 0.05 -0.66 3.57
CA THR A 208 0.40 0.63 4.16
C THR A 208 1.71 0.50 4.90
N ALA A 209 2.65 1.41 4.66
CA ALA A 209 3.90 1.48 5.42
C ALA A 209 3.90 2.66 6.40
N ILE A 210 4.47 2.44 7.59
CA ILE A 210 4.61 3.40 8.68
C ILE A 210 6.08 3.41 9.13
N LEU A 211 6.68 4.59 9.27
CA LEU A 211 8.00 4.73 9.90
C LEU A 211 7.84 5.06 11.39
N ARG A 212 8.34 4.17 12.25
CA ARG A 212 8.42 4.40 13.70
C ARG A 212 9.85 4.72 14.08
N PHE A 213 10.01 5.69 14.98
CA PHE A 213 11.32 6.12 15.48
C PHE A 213 11.42 5.81 16.97
N GLY A 214 12.50 5.14 17.36
CA GLY A 214 12.81 4.73 18.72
C GLY A 214 13.97 5.53 19.32
N SER A 215 14.71 4.93 20.24
CA SER A 215 15.94 5.52 20.80
C SER A 215 17.15 5.34 19.87
N ALA A 216 18.23 6.03 20.19
CA ALA A 216 19.53 5.79 19.57
C ALA A 216 19.96 4.30 19.74
N TYR A 217 20.65 3.77 18.74
CA TYR A 217 21.06 2.38 18.62
C TYR A 217 22.50 2.27 18.10
N GLY A 218 23.26 1.37 18.71
CA GLY A 218 24.67 1.12 18.40
C GLY A 218 25.61 2.26 18.81
N ASP A 219 26.90 2.01 18.65
CA ASP A 219 27.97 2.92 19.12
C ASP A 219 27.98 4.28 18.40
N ALA A 220 27.43 4.33 17.19
CA ALA A 220 27.32 5.54 16.38
C ALA A 220 26.08 6.40 16.72
N GLY A 221 25.25 5.98 17.68
CA GLY A 221 24.06 6.74 18.09
C GLY A 221 22.97 6.85 17.02
N ALA A 222 22.91 5.92 16.07
CA ALA A 222 21.95 5.95 14.97
C ALA A 222 20.52 5.75 15.49
N LEU A 223 19.58 6.57 15.06
CA LEU A 223 18.18 6.51 15.48
C LEU A 223 17.54 5.19 15.00
N LYS A 224 17.10 4.33 15.93
CA LYS A 224 16.40 3.09 15.57
C LYS A 224 15.10 3.44 14.86
N THR A 225 14.96 2.94 13.64
CA THR A 225 13.88 3.27 12.73
C THR A 225 13.25 1.98 12.21
N SER A 226 11.96 1.78 12.44
CA SER A 226 11.23 0.62 11.96
C SER A 226 10.28 1.02 10.83
N LEU A 227 10.49 0.47 9.64
CA LEU A 227 9.56 0.58 8.52
C LEU A 227 8.56 -0.60 8.60
N VAL A 228 7.41 -0.34 9.21
CA VAL A 228 6.41 -1.37 9.49
C VAL A 228 5.35 -1.36 8.40
N PHE A 229 5.13 -2.52 7.77
CA PHE A 229 4.10 -2.70 6.75
C PHE A 229 2.84 -3.30 7.37
N TYR A 230 1.68 -2.94 6.84
CA TYR A 230 0.37 -3.47 7.22
C TYR A 230 -0.44 -3.81 5.97
N ASN A 231 -1.35 -4.78 6.09
CA ASN A 231 -2.46 -4.95 5.17
C ASN A 231 -3.68 -4.21 5.76
N PRO A 232 -4.09 -3.05 5.20
CA PRO A 232 -5.15 -2.22 5.76
C PRO A 232 -6.57 -2.83 5.59
N ALA A 233 -6.70 -3.99 4.94
CA ALA A 233 -7.93 -4.78 4.96
C ALA A 233 -8.06 -5.62 6.25
N LEU A 234 -6.93 -5.99 6.86
CA LEU A 234 -6.88 -6.79 8.09
C LEU A 234 -6.66 -5.89 9.32
N SER A 235 -5.74 -4.94 9.20
CA SER A 235 -5.36 -3.99 10.25
C SER A 235 -5.71 -2.57 9.79
N PRO A 236 -6.96 -2.10 9.90
CA PRO A 236 -7.38 -0.82 9.34
C PRO A 236 -6.86 0.41 10.12
N GLN A 237 -6.31 0.19 11.31
CA GLN A 237 -5.85 1.24 12.22
C GLN A 237 -4.49 0.90 12.82
N VAL A 238 -3.78 1.93 13.28
CA VAL A 238 -2.48 1.81 13.94
C VAL A 238 -2.38 2.74 15.15
N ASP A 239 -1.73 2.28 16.21
CA ASP A 239 -1.45 3.11 17.39
C ASP A 239 -0.14 3.91 17.21
N VAL A 240 -0.24 5.23 17.33
CA VAL A 240 0.88 6.18 17.33
C VAL A 240 0.64 7.24 18.41
N GLY A 241 1.59 7.42 19.32
CA GLY A 241 1.44 8.39 20.41
C GLY A 241 0.30 8.08 21.39
N GLY A 242 -0.02 6.80 21.60
CA GLY A 242 -1.16 6.39 22.42
C GLY A 242 -2.54 6.67 21.79
N ARG A 243 -2.58 6.94 20.47
CA ARG A 243 -3.80 7.21 19.71
C ARG A 243 -3.96 6.26 18.54
N ARG A 244 -5.20 5.84 18.28
CA ARG A 244 -5.56 5.07 17.09
C ARG A 244 -5.76 5.98 15.90
N TRP A 245 -5.01 5.69 14.84
CA TRP A 245 -5.08 6.35 13.54
C TRP A 245 -5.66 5.42 12.50
N PRO A 246 -6.60 5.85 11.64
CA PRO A 246 -6.88 5.12 10.41
C PRO A 246 -5.61 5.06 9.56
N LEU A 247 -5.32 3.89 8.99
CA LEU A 247 -4.27 3.76 8.00
C LEU A 247 -4.71 4.39 6.67
N ALA A 248 -3.80 5.15 6.05
CA ALA A 248 -3.97 5.54 4.67
C ALA A 248 -3.90 4.29 3.78
N ALA A 249 -4.86 4.11 2.89
CA ALA A 249 -4.94 2.92 2.05
C ALA A 249 -5.57 3.22 0.70
N ASP A 250 -5.23 2.40 -0.29
CA ASP A 250 -5.91 2.38 -1.58
C ASP A 250 -6.39 0.96 -1.86
N TYR A 251 -7.69 0.78 -2.04
CA TYR A 251 -8.30 -0.53 -2.25
C TYR A 251 -8.59 -0.83 -3.73
N THR A 252 -8.58 0.21 -4.58
CA THR A 252 -8.90 0.11 -6.00
C THR A 252 -7.65 -0.16 -6.84
N ILE A 253 -6.53 0.51 -6.59
CA ILE A 253 -5.33 0.39 -7.41
C ILE A 253 -4.70 -1.02 -7.35
N PRO A 254 -4.63 -1.71 -6.19
CA PRO A 254 -4.20 -3.12 -6.16
C PRO A 254 -5.08 -4.01 -7.06
N TRP A 255 -6.40 -3.82 -7.02
CA TRP A 255 -7.34 -4.56 -7.85
C TRP A 255 -7.18 -4.23 -9.34
N ALA A 256 -7.07 -2.95 -9.68
CA ALA A 256 -6.80 -2.50 -11.05
C ALA A 256 -5.47 -3.05 -11.59
N THR A 257 -4.46 -3.18 -10.72
CA THR A 257 -3.17 -3.77 -11.09
C THR A 257 -3.34 -5.24 -11.47
N LEU A 258 -4.07 -6.03 -10.67
CA LEU A 258 -4.39 -7.42 -11.01
C LEU A 258 -5.21 -7.53 -12.31
N LEU A 259 -6.23 -6.68 -12.49
CA LEU A 259 -7.04 -6.64 -13.70
C LEU A 259 -6.22 -6.30 -14.96
N SER A 260 -5.26 -5.38 -14.85
CA SER A 260 -4.41 -4.99 -16.00
C SER A 260 -3.54 -6.15 -16.48
N ARG A 261 -3.12 -7.05 -15.59
CA ARG A 261 -2.42 -8.29 -15.92
C ARG A 261 -3.37 -9.38 -16.46
N THR A 262 -4.62 -9.38 -16.00
CA THR A 262 -5.61 -10.42 -16.32
C THR A 262 -6.32 -10.19 -17.66
N ARG A 263 -6.74 -8.95 -17.96
CA ARG A 263 -7.55 -8.61 -19.15
C ARG A 263 -6.94 -9.08 -20.50
N PRO A 264 -5.62 -8.94 -20.75
CA PRO A 264 -5.02 -9.41 -22.01
C PRO A 264 -5.18 -10.92 -22.27
N LEU A 265 -5.23 -11.72 -21.20
CA LEU A 265 -5.35 -13.18 -21.28
C LEU A 265 -6.72 -13.62 -21.81
N PHE A 266 -7.76 -12.86 -21.48
CA PHE A 266 -9.13 -13.15 -21.94
C PHE A 266 -9.43 -12.57 -23.32
N LYS A 267 -8.83 -11.42 -23.69
CA LYS A 267 -9.02 -10.82 -25.03
C LYS A 267 -8.47 -11.70 -26.16
N THR A 268 -7.35 -12.35 -25.94
CA THR A 268 -6.67 -13.18 -26.95
C THR A 268 -7.28 -14.56 -27.12
N ARG A 269 -8.21 -14.97 -26.25
CA ARG A 269 -8.63 -16.38 -26.10
C ARG A 269 -10.14 -16.56 -25.97
N TRP A 270 -10.93 -15.61 -26.48
CA TRP A 270 -12.41 -15.70 -26.50
C TRP A 270 -12.93 -17.01 -27.12
N THR A 271 -12.19 -17.62 -28.06
CA THR A 271 -12.53 -18.93 -28.65
C THR A 271 -12.28 -20.12 -27.72
N ALA A 272 -11.35 -20.01 -26.77
CA ALA A 272 -10.99 -21.07 -25.83
C ALA A 272 -12.07 -21.30 -24.74
N LEU A 273 -12.88 -20.29 -24.41
CA LEU A 273 -13.99 -20.40 -23.45
C LEU A 273 -15.12 -21.33 -23.91
N ILE A 274 -15.15 -21.64 -25.20
CA ILE A 274 -16.19 -22.44 -25.87
C ILE A 274 -15.74 -23.90 -26.06
N ARG A 275 -14.43 -24.19 -26.03
CA ARG A 275 -13.87 -25.54 -26.28
C ARG A 275 -13.26 -26.15 -25.00
N PRO A 276 -13.75 -27.30 -24.52
CA PRO A 276 -13.11 -28.04 -23.43
C PRO A 276 -11.65 -28.37 -23.80
N GLY A 277 -10.69 -27.91 -23.00
CA GLY A 277 -9.26 -28.21 -23.16
C GLY A 277 -8.38 -27.12 -23.80
N GLU A 278 -8.94 -25.97 -24.22
CA GLU A 278 -8.15 -24.86 -24.82
C GLU A 278 -7.92 -23.66 -23.86
N THR A 279 -8.56 -23.63 -22.69
CA THR A 279 -8.29 -22.61 -21.65
C THR A 279 -6.98 -22.95 -20.94
N SER A 280 -5.93 -22.13 -21.13
CA SER A 280 -4.67 -22.34 -20.39
C SER A 280 -4.77 -22.01 -18.89
N ARG A 281 -5.95 -21.61 -18.41
CA ARG A 281 -6.18 -21.18 -17.04
C ARG A 281 -6.96 -22.27 -16.31
N PRO A 282 -6.46 -22.77 -15.16
CA PRO A 282 -7.15 -23.81 -14.42
C PRO A 282 -8.57 -23.40 -14.05
N HIS A 283 -9.53 -24.26 -14.35
CA HIS A 283 -10.90 -24.10 -13.89
C HIS A 283 -10.97 -24.50 -12.42
N ARG A 284 -11.12 -23.51 -11.54
CA ARG A 284 -11.11 -23.69 -10.09
C ARG A 284 -11.64 -22.45 -9.39
N LEU A 285 -11.73 -22.56 -8.07
CA LEU A 285 -11.97 -21.44 -7.16
C LEU A 285 -10.68 -20.64 -6.93
N TYR A 286 -10.76 -19.33 -7.12
CA TYR A 286 -9.67 -18.37 -6.93
C TYR A 286 -9.93 -17.48 -5.71
N LEU A 287 -9.02 -17.51 -4.74
CA LEU A 287 -9.01 -16.66 -3.55
C LEU A 287 -8.35 -15.32 -3.90
N MET A 288 -9.13 -14.24 -3.91
CA MET A 288 -8.65 -12.92 -4.34
C MET A 288 -7.95 -12.11 -3.22
N GLU A 289 -7.91 -12.67 -2.02
CA GLU A 289 -7.28 -12.08 -0.83
C GLU A 289 -6.83 -13.18 0.14
N PRO A 290 -5.97 -12.88 1.14
CA PRO A 290 -5.61 -13.85 2.17
C PRO A 290 -6.84 -14.31 2.93
N TYR A 291 -6.93 -15.61 3.18
CA TYR A 291 -8.02 -16.20 3.92
C TYR A 291 -8.10 -15.63 5.35
N SER A 292 -9.31 -15.30 5.77
CA SER A 292 -9.62 -14.92 7.14
C SER A 292 -10.70 -15.86 7.70
N PRO A 293 -10.48 -16.49 8.86
CA PRO A 293 -11.44 -17.42 9.46
C PRO A 293 -12.74 -16.74 9.93
N ASP A 294 -12.71 -15.41 10.10
CA ASP A 294 -13.82 -14.62 10.64
C ASP A 294 -14.63 -13.87 9.57
N ARG A 295 -14.21 -13.90 8.29
CA ARG A 295 -14.89 -13.20 7.20
C ARG A 295 -15.64 -14.15 6.28
N ILE A 296 -16.89 -13.82 5.95
CA ILE A 296 -17.75 -14.63 5.09
C ILE A 296 -17.19 -14.67 3.65
N PRO A 297 -16.86 -15.85 3.09
CA PRO A 297 -16.51 -15.98 1.69
C PRO A 297 -17.72 -15.70 0.80
N VAL A 298 -17.54 -14.82 -0.17
CA VAL A 298 -18.51 -14.57 -1.25
C VAL A 298 -17.92 -15.11 -2.54
N ILE A 299 -18.47 -16.23 -3.01
CA ILE A 299 -18.07 -16.89 -4.24
C ILE A 299 -18.88 -16.33 -5.40
N MET A 300 -18.20 -15.67 -6.32
CA MET A 300 -18.80 -15.11 -7.52
C MET A 300 -18.64 -16.07 -8.70
N VAL A 301 -19.78 -16.54 -9.23
CA VAL A 301 -19.87 -17.48 -10.35
C VAL A 301 -20.36 -16.73 -11.59
N HIS A 302 -19.54 -16.69 -12.65
CA HIS A 302 -19.90 -16.01 -13.89
C HIS A 302 -20.92 -16.80 -14.73
N GLY A 303 -21.38 -16.21 -15.83
CA GLY A 303 -22.38 -16.81 -16.72
C GLY A 303 -21.80 -17.54 -17.92
N LEU A 304 -22.71 -18.00 -18.79
CA LEU A 304 -22.37 -18.66 -20.05
C LEU A 304 -21.55 -17.73 -20.96
N ARG A 305 -20.48 -18.24 -21.58
CA ARG A 305 -19.55 -17.46 -22.42
C ARG A 305 -19.00 -16.20 -21.76
N SER A 306 -18.97 -16.18 -20.42
CA SER A 306 -18.42 -15.10 -19.61
C SER A 306 -17.14 -15.57 -18.89
N THR A 307 -16.57 -14.68 -18.09
CA THR A 307 -15.36 -14.90 -17.29
C THR A 307 -15.52 -14.21 -15.94
N PRO A 308 -14.65 -14.48 -14.95
CA PRO A 308 -14.64 -13.73 -13.70
C PRO A 308 -14.51 -12.21 -13.86
N LEU A 309 -14.01 -11.72 -15.00
CA LEU A 309 -13.96 -10.28 -15.29
C LEU A 309 -15.34 -9.60 -15.32
N ALA A 310 -16.43 -10.36 -15.51
CA ALA A 310 -17.78 -9.80 -15.40
C ALA A 310 -18.05 -9.18 -14.01
N TRP A 311 -17.34 -9.64 -12.98
CA TRP A 311 -17.44 -9.14 -11.62
C TRP A 311 -16.45 -8.01 -11.30
N GLU A 312 -15.73 -7.45 -12.29
CA GLU A 312 -14.65 -6.49 -12.02
C GLU A 312 -15.10 -5.24 -11.27
N GLN A 313 -16.27 -4.70 -11.64
CA GLN A 313 -16.84 -3.51 -11.00
C GLN A 313 -17.36 -3.87 -9.62
N LEU A 314 -18.23 -4.88 -9.50
CA LEU A 314 -18.79 -5.27 -8.21
C LEU A 314 -17.69 -5.64 -7.20
N THR A 315 -16.65 -6.37 -7.63
CA THR A 315 -15.51 -6.69 -6.77
C THR A 315 -14.83 -5.43 -6.24
N ASN A 316 -14.68 -4.39 -7.08
CA ASN A 316 -14.15 -3.11 -6.65
C ASN A 316 -15.06 -2.41 -5.62
N GLU A 317 -16.37 -2.37 -5.86
CA GLU A 317 -17.34 -1.79 -4.93
C GLU A 317 -17.31 -2.49 -3.57
N LEU A 318 -17.35 -3.83 -3.55
CA LEU A 318 -17.37 -4.61 -2.32
C LEU A 318 -16.04 -4.52 -1.54
N LYS A 319 -14.89 -4.54 -2.23
CA LYS A 319 -13.59 -4.35 -1.58
C LYS A 319 -13.38 -2.91 -1.12
N GLY A 320 -14.04 -1.95 -1.78
CA GLY A 320 -13.99 -0.54 -1.44
C GLY A 320 -14.79 -0.18 -0.20
N ASP A 321 -15.96 -0.79 -0.05
CA ASP A 321 -16.85 -0.58 1.09
C ASP A 321 -16.23 -1.09 2.40
N PRO A 322 -16.08 -0.24 3.43
CA PRO A 322 -15.41 -0.59 4.68
C PRO A 322 -16.20 -1.57 5.55
N ASP A 323 -17.53 -1.59 5.46
CA ASP A 323 -18.38 -2.51 6.21
C ASP A 323 -18.38 -3.90 5.56
N ILE A 324 -18.41 -3.93 4.23
CA ILE A 324 -18.32 -5.18 3.49
C ILE A 324 -16.92 -5.78 3.61
N ARG A 325 -15.85 -5.02 3.36
CA ARG A 325 -14.46 -5.52 3.46
C ARG A 325 -14.12 -6.11 4.83
N ARG A 326 -14.72 -5.56 5.90
CA ARG A 326 -14.53 -6.03 7.28
C ARG A 326 -15.17 -7.39 7.52
N CYS A 327 -16.31 -7.68 6.89
CA CYS A 327 -17.11 -8.87 7.17
C CYS A 327 -17.00 -9.95 6.09
N TYR A 328 -16.57 -9.60 4.87
CA TYR A 328 -16.59 -10.47 3.70
C TYR A 328 -15.22 -10.55 3.03
N GLN A 329 -14.97 -11.68 2.38
CA GLN A 329 -13.78 -11.92 1.54
C GLN A 329 -14.21 -12.46 0.18
N ILE A 330 -13.67 -11.91 -0.91
CA ILE A 330 -14.19 -12.16 -2.26
C ILE A 330 -13.41 -13.26 -2.96
N TRP A 331 -14.10 -14.28 -3.45
CA TRP A 331 -13.54 -15.37 -4.26
C TRP A 331 -14.23 -15.45 -5.62
N HIS A 332 -13.49 -15.82 -6.65
CA HIS A 332 -14.00 -15.94 -8.02
C HIS A 332 -13.94 -17.39 -8.49
N TYR A 333 -15.03 -17.90 -9.07
CA TYR A 333 -15.04 -19.22 -9.67
C TYR A 333 -14.91 -19.13 -11.19
N LEU A 334 -13.96 -19.86 -11.77
CA LEU A 334 -13.80 -19.99 -13.22
C LEU A 334 -14.15 -21.42 -13.62
N TYR A 335 -15.17 -21.59 -14.47
CA TYR A 335 -15.61 -22.90 -14.95
C TYR A 335 -15.66 -22.96 -16.49
N PRO A 336 -15.57 -24.15 -17.08
CA PRO A 336 -15.69 -24.31 -18.52
C PRO A 336 -17.15 -24.14 -18.94
N THR A 337 -17.45 -23.07 -19.67
CA THR A 337 -18.84 -22.72 -20.02
C THR A 337 -19.50 -23.66 -21.04
N GLY A 338 -18.70 -24.52 -21.69
CA GLY A 338 -19.18 -25.51 -22.67
C GLY A 338 -19.55 -26.88 -22.09
N LEU A 339 -19.37 -27.12 -20.77
CA LEU A 339 -19.75 -28.38 -20.15
C LEU A 339 -21.25 -28.40 -19.77
N PRO A 340 -21.87 -29.60 -19.66
CA PRO A 340 -23.22 -29.73 -19.13
C PRO A 340 -23.32 -29.14 -17.72
N PHE A 341 -24.42 -28.45 -17.43
CA PHE A 341 -24.65 -27.76 -16.17
C PHE A 341 -24.39 -28.66 -14.93
N LEU A 342 -24.92 -29.90 -14.93
CA LEU A 342 -24.75 -30.82 -13.81
C LEU A 342 -23.28 -31.19 -13.57
N THR A 343 -22.48 -31.30 -14.64
CA THR A 343 -21.04 -31.56 -14.56
C THR A 343 -20.31 -30.37 -13.95
N SER A 344 -20.56 -29.15 -14.44
CA SER A 344 -19.96 -27.94 -13.87
C SER A 344 -20.38 -27.71 -12.42
N ALA A 345 -21.63 -28.00 -12.08
CA ALA A 345 -22.14 -27.87 -10.72
C ALA A 345 -21.53 -28.91 -9.75
N ALA A 346 -21.24 -30.12 -10.23
CA ALA A 346 -20.52 -31.13 -9.44
C ALA A 346 -19.08 -30.71 -9.19
N ALA A 347 -18.34 -30.33 -10.24
CA ALA A 347 -16.97 -29.85 -10.12
C ALA A 347 -16.87 -28.63 -9.20
N PHE A 348 -17.82 -27.70 -9.28
CA PHE A 348 -17.89 -26.55 -8.37
C PHE A 348 -17.96 -26.97 -6.90
N ARG A 349 -18.82 -27.94 -6.56
CA ARG A 349 -18.93 -28.42 -5.18
C ARG A 349 -17.63 -29.10 -4.74
N ASP A 350 -17.03 -29.90 -5.60
CA ASP A 350 -15.77 -30.59 -5.31
C ASP A 350 -14.63 -29.58 -5.04
N ASP A 351 -14.52 -28.53 -5.87
CA ASP A 351 -13.53 -27.45 -5.72
C ASP A 351 -13.73 -26.68 -4.40
N VAL A 352 -14.98 -26.38 -4.03
CA VAL A 352 -15.31 -25.70 -2.76
C VAL A 352 -14.96 -26.58 -1.57
N GLU A 353 -15.28 -27.88 -1.62
CA GLU A 353 -14.94 -28.85 -0.56
C GLU A 353 -13.43 -29.06 -0.42
N GLU A 354 -12.68 -29.05 -1.53
CA GLU A 354 -11.22 -29.13 -1.53
C GLU A 354 -10.61 -27.91 -0.84
N VAL A 355 -11.01 -26.70 -1.27
CA VAL A 355 -10.54 -25.46 -0.66
C VAL A 355 -10.94 -25.37 0.81
N ARG A 356 -12.16 -25.78 1.19
CA ARG A 356 -12.57 -25.81 2.61
C ARG A 356 -11.63 -26.69 3.44
N ARG A 357 -11.36 -27.93 2.99
CA ARG A 357 -10.49 -28.86 3.73
C ARG A 357 -9.04 -28.38 3.84
N MET A 358 -8.55 -27.62 2.85
CA MET A 358 -7.22 -27.01 2.92
C MET A 358 -7.13 -25.86 3.91
N LEU A 359 -8.18 -25.03 3.99
CA LEU A 359 -8.22 -23.84 4.83
C LEU A 359 -8.57 -24.16 6.29
N ASP A 360 -9.55 -25.05 6.48
CA ASP A 360 -10.17 -25.36 7.76
C ASP A 360 -10.37 -26.88 7.89
N PRO A 361 -9.28 -27.65 8.09
CA PRO A 361 -9.34 -29.10 8.16
C PRO A 361 -10.12 -29.61 9.38
N GLU A 362 -10.25 -28.80 10.43
CA GLU A 362 -10.97 -29.15 11.65
C GLU A 362 -12.46 -28.77 11.60
N ASP A 363 -12.91 -28.10 10.53
CA ASP A 363 -14.24 -27.50 10.39
C ASP A 363 -14.59 -26.68 11.62
N ARG A 364 -13.84 -25.61 11.91
CA ARG A 364 -14.06 -24.75 13.09
C ARG A 364 -14.26 -23.28 12.74
N ASP A 365 -13.83 -22.87 11.55
CA ASP A 365 -13.86 -21.47 11.19
C ASP A 365 -15.29 -20.99 10.93
N PHE A 366 -15.54 -19.73 11.27
CA PHE A 366 -16.83 -19.10 10.99
C PHE A 366 -17.03 -18.95 9.47
N ALA A 367 -15.97 -18.58 8.74
CA ALA A 367 -15.98 -18.31 7.31
C ALA A 367 -16.48 -19.50 6.46
N THR A 368 -15.87 -20.67 6.65
CA THR A 368 -16.13 -21.88 5.84
C THR A 368 -17.53 -22.46 6.02
N ARG A 369 -18.18 -22.14 7.13
CA ARG A 369 -19.56 -22.54 7.46
C ARG A 369 -20.62 -21.56 6.98
N ASN A 370 -20.23 -20.38 6.52
CA ASN A 370 -21.14 -19.28 6.17
C ASN A 370 -20.91 -18.77 4.75
N ILE A 371 -20.60 -19.65 3.80
CA ILE A 371 -20.28 -19.26 2.41
C ILE A 371 -21.53 -18.74 1.68
N ILE A 372 -21.38 -17.60 0.99
CA ILE A 372 -22.39 -17.05 0.08
C ILE A 372 -21.96 -17.32 -1.35
N VAL A 373 -22.87 -17.80 -2.19
CA VAL A 373 -22.64 -17.96 -3.64
C VAL A 373 -23.55 -17.00 -4.41
N ILE A 374 -22.95 -16.22 -5.32
CA ILE A 374 -23.67 -15.31 -6.20
C ILE A 374 -23.38 -15.71 -7.64
N GLY A 375 -24.44 -15.96 -8.41
CA GLY A 375 -24.37 -16.26 -9.84
C GLY A 375 -24.91 -15.11 -10.69
N HIS A 376 -24.32 -14.87 -11.85
CA HIS A 376 -24.78 -13.89 -12.82
C HIS A 376 -24.68 -14.45 -14.23
N SER A 377 -25.70 -14.24 -15.06
CA SER A 377 -25.71 -14.62 -16.47
C SER A 377 -26.00 -13.41 -17.35
#